data_AF-A0A554R956-F1
#
_entry.id   AF-A0A554R956-F1
#
_cell.length_a   1.000
_cell.length_b   1.000
_cell.length_c   1.000
_cell.angle_alpha   90.00
_cell.angle_beta   90.00
_cell.angle_gamma   90.00
#
_symmetry.space_group_name_H-M   'P 1'
#
loop_
_entity.id
_entity.type
_entity.pdbx_description
1 polymer ?
#
loop_
_entity_poly.entity_id
_entity_poly.type
_entity_poly.pdbx_seq_one_letter_code
_entity_poly.pdbx_strand_id
1 'polypeptide(L)'
;MDPNDLIAEAAMELLREHGPQTAADWGKLLADAGHGTPDDMTEFVEYVEDPLLGYLTGARYAALDTLFEHRILTHRLTDAEISSGVLDANPDLMVLRVFLDSFDDAEDREIRVVHRGLDDAALAERGIDDPTFPADEGFLLAPDALSECSAGDLIGLFVADRELTLCTVAEVVDPTPGFADVLASILTDTGAETLDAIVWQLMLEEPTLFRQPAAPLGELLESAGYVRDGDYVAIEGFDFEAFHLANRARMLEIRDNLHPDEAAAVIALVDLVSAAHLEFPEDTSAIGDWARQQITENPQIYVAVAEPPAAAAALELLSELDDHDEVLHAVATALADKGPRRVKPAAYWLAGKAADRLGKVIVAEAYYESALDRDPDWVPAIFELALLAADRSDATRALALLGRIEGGESEILHDVLARYAPAEHPELGRNDKCWCGSGRKYKVCHLGKSEITFDDRANWLYVKAQLFSRSPEYFDVVFDLAEIRAQHWDDDDALTRALEGGLAVDTALFDSNIFGVFVERRGELLPADELELAQQWLQVPQSVYEVTATVPGTSLTLSDVRSGVAHDVADEWGSLNLEAGSLVCARVLSAGSAMRTFGGIEPITAADKDGLIALLDSPETEPWQLVEFLSARFA
;
A
#
# COMPACT_ATOMS: atom_id res chain seq x y z
N MET A 1 15.99 0.10 -20.25
CA MET A 1 16.99 -0.05 -19.19
C MET A 1 17.27 1.35 -18.72
N ASP A 2 16.72 1.66 -17.56
CA ASP A 2 16.84 2.95 -16.91
C ASP A 2 18.33 3.24 -16.69
N PRO A 3 18.82 4.47 -16.92
CA PRO A 3 20.15 4.88 -16.48
C PRO A 3 20.50 4.46 -15.04
N ASN A 4 19.53 4.41 -14.13
CA ASN A 4 19.72 3.96 -12.75
C ASN A 4 20.02 2.46 -12.67
N ASP A 5 19.38 1.61 -13.49
CA ASP A 5 19.65 0.17 -13.55
C ASP A 5 21.12 -0.11 -13.90
N LEU A 6 21.66 0.64 -14.86
CA LEU A 6 23.06 0.50 -15.29
C LEU A 6 24.05 0.92 -14.19
N ILE A 7 23.70 1.92 -13.39
CA ILE A 7 24.52 2.36 -12.26
C ILE A 7 24.44 1.33 -11.13
N ALA A 8 23.27 0.77 -10.85
CA ALA A 8 23.08 -0.30 -9.86
C ALA A 8 23.88 -1.56 -10.22
N GLU A 9 23.87 -1.99 -11.50
CA GLU A 9 24.67 -3.12 -11.97
C GLU A 9 26.18 -2.87 -11.75
N ALA A 10 26.67 -1.68 -12.12
CA ALA A 10 28.06 -1.28 -11.88
C ALA A 10 28.41 -1.23 -10.38
N ALA A 11 27.48 -0.76 -9.54
CA ALA A 11 27.65 -0.74 -8.10
C ALA A 11 27.83 -2.16 -7.54
N MET A 12 27.03 -3.12 -7.99
CA MET A 12 27.18 -4.53 -7.61
C MET A 12 28.47 -5.15 -8.12
N GLU A 13 28.91 -4.85 -9.33
CA GLU A 13 30.24 -5.29 -9.82
C GLU A 13 31.38 -4.80 -8.92
N LEU A 14 31.31 -3.55 -8.44
CA LEU A 14 32.32 -2.99 -7.54
C LEU A 14 32.37 -3.73 -6.19
N LEU A 15 31.22 -4.10 -5.62
CA LEU A 15 31.18 -4.94 -4.40
C LEU A 15 31.79 -6.31 -4.64
N ARG A 16 31.55 -6.93 -5.81
CA ARG A 16 32.14 -8.23 -6.16
C ARG A 16 33.66 -8.15 -6.29
N GLU A 17 34.18 -7.06 -6.84
CA GLU A 17 35.62 -6.85 -7.02
C GLU A 17 36.34 -6.49 -5.72
N HIS A 18 35.75 -5.59 -4.92
CA HIS A 18 36.41 -4.97 -3.77
C HIS A 18 36.02 -5.62 -2.43
N GLY A 19 35.06 -6.54 -2.44
CA GLY A 19 34.47 -7.11 -1.22
C GLY A 19 33.59 -6.09 -0.48
N PRO A 20 33.16 -6.42 0.75
CA PRO A 20 32.19 -5.60 1.47
C PRO A 20 32.66 -4.17 1.74
N GLN A 21 31.78 -3.17 1.53
CA GLN A 21 32.10 -1.74 1.65
C GLN A 21 31.09 -1.00 2.53
N THR A 22 31.51 0.11 3.15
CA THR A 22 30.56 1.09 3.72
C THR A 22 29.88 1.89 2.59
N ALA A 23 28.72 2.50 2.82
CA ALA A 23 28.07 3.36 1.81
C ALA A 23 29.00 4.47 1.30
N ALA A 24 29.80 5.08 2.19
CA ALA A 24 30.76 6.11 1.84
C ALA A 24 31.88 5.59 0.93
N ASP A 25 32.45 4.42 1.23
CA ASP A 25 33.51 3.83 0.41
C ASP A 25 32.96 3.29 -0.92
N TRP A 26 31.76 2.71 -0.90
CA TRP A 26 31.09 2.19 -2.08
C TRP A 26 30.69 3.31 -3.06
N GLY A 27 30.05 4.37 -2.56
CA GLY A 27 29.72 5.56 -3.35
C GLY A 27 30.95 6.23 -3.93
N LYS A 28 32.07 6.25 -3.18
CA LYS A 28 33.34 6.74 -3.71
C LYS A 28 33.90 5.86 -4.84
N LEU A 29 33.85 4.54 -4.72
CA LEU A 29 34.28 3.62 -5.79
C LEU A 29 33.45 3.87 -7.07
N LEU A 30 32.14 4.07 -6.91
CA LEU A 30 31.21 4.33 -8.01
C LEU A 30 31.46 5.71 -8.66
N ALA A 31 31.77 6.72 -7.85
CA ALA A 31 32.18 8.04 -8.34
C ALA A 31 33.55 8.00 -9.06
N ASP A 32 34.53 7.25 -8.53
CA ASP A 32 35.83 7.03 -9.16
C ASP A 32 35.70 6.28 -10.51
N ALA A 33 34.66 5.45 -10.66
CA ALA A 33 34.26 4.79 -11.91
C ALA A 33 33.52 5.73 -12.89
N GLY A 34 33.16 6.95 -12.48
CA GLY A 34 32.64 8.01 -13.35
C GLY A 34 31.12 8.16 -13.39
N HIS A 35 30.41 7.59 -12.42
CA HIS A 35 28.93 7.60 -12.38
C HIS A 35 28.31 8.83 -11.70
N GLY A 36 29.09 9.67 -11.01
CA GLY A 36 28.58 10.85 -10.32
C GLY A 36 29.60 11.50 -9.39
N THR A 37 29.12 12.39 -8.51
CA THR A 37 29.96 12.87 -7.40
C THR A 37 29.93 11.86 -6.24
N PRO A 38 30.96 11.83 -5.36
CA PRO A 38 30.96 10.92 -4.22
C PRO A 38 29.74 11.05 -3.31
N ASP A 39 29.27 12.28 -3.08
CA ASP A 39 28.10 12.52 -2.20
C ASP A 39 26.82 11.96 -2.86
N ASP A 40 26.60 12.25 -4.14
CA ASP A 40 25.43 11.73 -4.88
C ASP A 40 25.46 10.19 -4.96
N MET A 41 26.64 9.60 -5.16
CA MET A 41 26.79 8.15 -5.25
C MET A 41 26.69 7.46 -3.90
N THR A 42 27.11 8.09 -2.80
CA THR A 42 26.87 7.56 -1.45
C THR A 42 25.39 7.54 -1.12
N GLU A 43 24.64 8.59 -1.47
CA GLU A 43 23.19 8.58 -1.33
C GLU A 43 22.56 7.51 -2.24
N PHE A 44 22.97 7.43 -3.51
CA PHE A 44 22.44 6.44 -4.45
C PHE A 44 22.59 4.99 -3.96
N VAL A 45 23.77 4.60 -3.46
CA VAL A 45 24.01 3.21 -3.04
C VAL A 45 23.23 2.80 -1.80
N GLU A 46 22.71 3.74 -1.02
CA GLU A 46 21.81 3.45 0.10
C GLU A 46 20.41 2.99 -0.38
N TYR A 47 20.06 3.28 -1.63
CA TYR A 47 18.77 2.90 -2.26
C TYR A 47 18.92 1.86 -3.38
N VAL A 48 20.10 1.26 -3.56
CA VAL A 48 20.27 0.20 -4.56
C VAL A 48 19.53 -1.04 -4.09
N GLU A 49 18.68 -1.58 -4.96
CA GLU A 49 17.96 -2.83 -4.76
C GLU A 49 18.53 -3.91 -5.69
N ASP A 50 19.07 -4.98 -5.11
CA ASP A 50 19.52 -6.17 -5.84
C ASP A 50 19.30 -7.40 -4.94
N PRO A 51 18.72 -8.52 -5.43
CA PRO A 51 18.45 -9.71 -4.61
C PRO A 51 19.70 -10.34 -3.96
N LEU A 52 20.89 -10.08 -4.52
CA LEU A 52 22.17 -10.57 -4.02
C LEU A 52 22.93 -9.51 -3.23
N LEU A 53 22.30 -8.38 -2.87
CA LEU A 53 22.87 -7.38 -1.97
C LEU A 53 22.54 -7.74 -0.52
N GLY A 54 23.58 -7.96 0.30
CA GLY A 54 23.46 -8.24 1.72
C GLY A 54 23.94 -7.09 2.59
N TYR A 55 23.29 -6.91 3.75
CA TYR A 55 23.68 -5.93 4.75
C TYR A 55 24.35 -6.61 5.95
N LEU A 56 25.55 -6.15 6.30
CA LEU A 56 26.40 -6.70 7.35
C LEU A 56 26.53 -5.71 8.51
N THR A 57 26.94 -6.25 9.67
CA THR A 57 27.26 -5.44 10.84
C THR A 57 28.31 -4.36 10.54
N GLY A 58 28.12 -3.19 11.17
CA GLY A 58 28.96 -2.01 10.96
C GLY A 58 28.64 -1.22 9.68
N ALA A 59 27.40 -1.32 9.19
CA ALA A 59 26.90 -0.62 8.01
C ALA A 59 27.69 -0.92 6.74
N ARG A 60 27.93 -2.22 6.48
CA ARG A 60 28.65 -2.69 5.30
C ARG A 60 27.72 -3.45 4.36
N TYR A 61 27.84 -3.14 3.08
CA TYR A 61 27.15 -3.81 1.98
C TYR A 61 28.04 -4.89 1.38
N ALA A 62 27.48 -6.03 1.00
CA ALA A 62 28.22 -7.15 0.43
C ALA A 62 27.47 -7.78 -0.75
N ALA A 63 28.22 -8.25 -1.75
CA ALA A 63 27.65 -9.09 -2.81
C ALA A 63 27.60 -10.55 -2.33
N LEU A 64 26.40 -11.06 -2.07
CA LEU A 64 26.15 -12.36 -1.44
C LEU A 64 26.64 -13.53 -2.30
N ASP A 65 26.57 -13.42 -3.62
CA ASP A 65 27.12 -14.42 -4.54
C ASP A 65 28.60 -14.68 -4.27
N THR A 66 29.40 -13.64 -4.08
CA THR A 66 30.83 -13.80 -3.76
C THR A 66 31.08 -14.37 -2.36
N LEU A 67 30.20 -14.05 -1.41
CA LEU A 67 30.34 -14.49 -0.03
C LEU A 67 30.06 -15.99 0.11
N PHE A 68 29.03 -16.48 -0.58
CA PHE A 68 28.59 -17.87 -0.58
C PHE A 68 29.33 -18.77 -1.58
N GLU A 69 30.01 -18.22 -2.59
CA GLU A 69 30.66 -19.00 -3.64
C GLU A 69 31.52 -20.14 -3.08
N HIS A 70 31.26 -21.36 -3.53
CA HIS A 70 31.84 -22.63 -3.04
C HIS A 70 31.70 -22.87 -1.53
N ARG A 71 30.53 -22.59 -0.96
CA ARG A 71 30.13 -23.02 0.39
C ARG A 71 28.97 -24.00 0.34
N ILE A 72 28.84 -24.78 1.39
CA ILE A 72 27.81 -25.79 1.58
C ILE A 72 27.18 -25.63 2.96
N LEU A 73 25.87 -25.45 2.99
CA LEU A 73 25.07 -25.55 4.21
C LEU A 73 24.38 -26.90 4.26
N THR A 74 24.29 -27.47 5.44
CA THR A 74 23.79 -28.83 5.65
C THR A 74 22.49 -28.80 6.42
N HIS A 75 21.65 -29.80 6.16
CA HIS A 75 20.37 -29.96 6.84
C HIS A 75 20.12 -31.44 7.12
N ARG A 76 19.47 -31.73 8.26
CA ARG A 76 19.19 -33.09 8.69
C ARG A 76 17.76 -33.47 8.38
N LEU A 77 17.59 -34.45 7.49
CA LEU A 77 16.29 -34.84 6.98
C LEU A 77 15.40 -35.51 8.02
N THR A 78 14.11 -35.18 7.96
CA THR A 78 13.02 -35.84 8.66
C THR A 78 12.20 -36.74 7.73
N ASP A 79 11.36 -37.61 8.30
CA ASP A 79 10.44 -38.45 7.52
C ASP A 79 9.45 -37.61 6.69
N ALA A 80 8.99 -36.48 7.23
CA ALA A 80 8.03 -35.60 6.57
C ALA A 80 8.61 -35.00 5.29
N GLU A 81 9.84 -34.50 5.36
CA GLU A 81 10.55 -33.90 4.23
C GLU A 81 10.85 -34.92 3.13
N ILE A 82 11.28 -36.12 3.51
CA ILE A 82 11.53 -37.20 2.54
C ILE A 82 10.22 -37.60 1.83
N SER A 83 9.11 -37.68 2.58
CA SER A 83 7.82 -38.13 2.01
C SER A 83 7.18 -37.10 1.08
N SER A 84 7.36 -35.81 1.35
CA SER A 84 6.77 -34.70 0.60
C SER A 84 7.69 -34.15 -0.50
N GLY A 85 9.01 -34.29 -0.33
CA GLY A 85 10.02 -33.62 -1.14
C GLY A 85 10.07 -32.11 -0.87
N VAL A 86 9.64 -31.66 0.31
CA VAL A 86 9.76 -30.27 0.78
C VAL A 86 10.73 -30.28 1.94
N LEU A 87 11.82 -29.51 1.86
CA LEU A 87 12.73 -29.27 2.99
C LEU A 87 12.21 -28.11 3.82
N ASP A 88 12.26 -28.20 5.15
CA ASP A 88 12.09 -27.03 6.00
C ASP A 88 13.36 -26.19 5.91
N ALA A 89 13.24 -24.96 5.39
CA ALA A 89 14.41 -24.12 5.20
C ALA A 89 14.97 -23.63 6.53
N ASN A 90 14.15 -23.56 7.58
CA ASN A 90 14.49 -22.87 8.82
C ASN A 90 15.04 -23.82 9.89
N PRO A 91 16.21 -23.57 10.49
CA PRO A 91 17.14 -22.45 10.26
C PRO A 91 18.21 -22.72 9.21
N ASP A 92 18.37 -23.96 8.75
CA ASP A 92 19.63 -24.42 8.19
C ASP A 92 19.93 -23.92 6.77
N LEU A 93 18.88 -23.70 5.98
CA LEU A 93 18.96 -23.43 4.55
C LEU A 93 18.35 -22.08 4.16
N MET A 94 17.62 -21.42 5.07
CA MET A 94 16.92 -20.15 4.87
C MET A 94 17.79 -19.09 4.20
N VAL A 95 19.05 -18.95 4.66
CA VAL A 95 19.98 -17.94 4.13
C VAL A 95 20.39 -18.15 2.66
N LEU A 96 20.06 -19.30 2.06
CA LEU A 96 20.28 -19.61 0.64
C LEU A 96 19.10 -19.19 -0.25
N ARG A 97 17.98 -18.75 0.34
CA ARG A 97 16.79 -18.23 -0.36
C ARG A 97 17.15 -17.17 -1.40
N VAL A 98 18.15 -16.33 -1.14
CA VAL A 98 18.60 -15.26 -2.05
C VAL A 98 19.00 -15.76 -3.46
N PHE A 99 19.34 -17.04 -3.61
CA PHE A 99 19.64 -17.66 -4.91
C PHE A 99 18.39 -18.21 -5.62
N LEU A 100 17.26 -18.27 -4.92
CA LEU A 100 15.97 -18.76 -5.41
C LEU A 100 14.99 -17.61 -5.72
N ASP A 101 15.22 -16.41 -5.20
CA ASP A 101 14.33 -15.24 -5.31
C ASP A 101 14.43 -14.46 -6.66
N SER A 102 15.23 -14.91 -7.63
CA SER A 102 15.38 -14.14 -8.88
C SER A 102 14.06 -14.08 -9.70
N PHE A 103 13.65 -12.85 -10.06
CA PHE A 103 12.41 -12.44 -10.75
C PHE A 103 12.13 -13.04 -12.13
N ASP A 104 12.96 -13.98 -12.62
CA ASP A 104 12.64 -14.75 -13.82
C ASP A 104 11.88 -16.02 -13.39
N ASP A 105 10.56 -15.99 -13.59
CA ASP A 105 9.60 -17.10 -13.53
C ASP A 105 9.94 -18.20 -14.55
N ALA A 106 11.15 -18.74 -14.50
CA ALA A 106 11.51 -19.92 -15.25
C ALA A 106 10.89 -21.13 -14.53
N GLU A 107 9.83 -21.68 -15.12
CA GLU A 107 9.13 -22.91 -14.69
C GLU A 107 10.05 -24.16 -14.53
N ASP A 108 11.33 -24.06 -14.93
CA ASP A 108 12.29 -25.16 -15.01
C ASP A 108 13.32 -25.23 -13.85
N ARG A 109 13.15 -24.49 -12.74
CA ARG A 109 14.08 -24.58 -11.59
C ARG A 109 13.96 -25.91 -10.84
N GLU A 110 15.11 -26.47 -10.45
CA GLU A 110 15.18 -27.74 -9.70
C GLU A 110 14.71 -27.60 -8.24
N ILE A 111 14.83 -26.40 -7.68
CA ILE A 111 14.42 -26.04 -6.31
C ILE A 111 13.58 -24.76 -6.38
N ARG A 112 12.43 -24.75 -5.69
CA ARG A 112 11.53 -23.59 -5.60
C ARG A 112 11.18 -23.28 -4.15
N VAL A 113 11.07 -22.00 -3.79
CA VAL A 113 10.55 -21.58 -2.49
C VAL A 113 9.03 -21.81 -2.45
N VAL A 114 8.51 -22.24 -1.30
CA VAL A 114 7.08 -22.32 -1.01
C VAL A 114 6.82 -21.76 0.38
N HIS A 115 5.76 -20.95 0.50
CA HIS A 115 5.36 -20.30 1.74
C HIS A 115 4.04 -20.87 2.26
N ARG A 116 3.95 -21.10 3.56
CA ARG A 116 2.67 -21.46 4.18
C ARG A 116 1.67 -20.31 4.03
N GLY A 117 0.41 -20.63 3.74
CA GLY A 117 -0.67 -19.65 3.54
C GLY A 117 -0.75 -19.10 2.11
N LEU A 118 0.37 -19.00 1.40
CA LEU A 118 0.40 -18.60 -0.03
C LEU A 118 0.40 -19.81 -0.97
N ASP A 119 1.20 -20.84 -0.67
CA ASP A 119 1.40 -22.02 -1.51
C ASP A 119 0.69 -23.28 -1.01
N ASP A 120 -0.35 -23.12 -0.19
CA ASP A 120 -1.07 -24.25 0.45
C ASP A 120 -1.58 -25.30 -0.54
N ALA A 121 -1.96 -24.89 -1.75
CA ALA A 121 -2.35 -25.83 -2.81
C ALA A 121 -1.17 -26.71 -3.27
N ALA A 122 0.02 -26.13 -3.47
CA ALA A 122 1.21 -26.87 -3.87
C ALA A 122 1.71 -27.79 -2.73
N LEU A 123 1.63 -27.33 -1.48
CA LEU A 123 1.94 -28.13 -0.29
C LEU A 123 0.96 -29.32 -0.14
N ALA A 124 -0.33 -29.10 -0.35
CA ALA A 124 -1.35 -30.16 -0.31
C ALA A 124 -1.15 -31.21 -1.42
N GLU A 125 -0.69 -30.82 -2.61
CA GLU A 125 -0.32 -31.76 -3.68
C GLU A 125 0.82 -32.71 -3.28
N ARG A 126 1.72 -32.25 -2.39
CA ARG A 126 2.79 -33.06 -1.79
C ARG A 126 2.34 -33.85 -0.57
N GLY A 127 1.05 -33.83 -0.24
CA GLY A 127 0.46 -34.57 0.89
C GLY A 127 0.77 -33.96 2.25
N ILE A 128 1.09 -32.66 2.31
CA ILE A 128 1.34 -31.95 3.55
C ILE A 128 0.00 -31.40 4.08
N ASP A 129 -0.55 -32.09 5.07
CA ASP A 129 -1.76 -31.66 5.80
C ASP A 129 -1.43 -30.99 7.15
N ASP A 130 -0.16 -31.03 7.57
CA ASP A 130 0.28 -30.44 8.84
C ASP A 130 0.31 -28.90 8.71
N PRO A 131 -0.45 -28.16 9.54
CA PRO A 131 -0.47 -26.70 9.47
C PRO A 131 0.80 -26.05 10.02
N THR A 132 1.71 -26.81 10.63
CA THR A 132 2.96 -26.32 11.22
C THR A 132 4.21 -26.66 10.40
N PHE A 133 4.02 -27.29 9.22
CA PHE A 133 5.10 -27.70 8.33
C PHE A 133 4.85 -27.18 6.89
N PRO A 134 5.86 -26.57 6.24
CA PRO A 134 7.11 -26.09 6.84
C PRO A 134 6.85 -25.01 7.91
N ALA A 135 7.80 -24.77 8.80
CA ALA A 135 7.61 -23.83 9.91
C ALA A 135 7.32 -22.39 9.44
N ASP A 136 7.92 -21.98 8.32
CA ASP A 136 7.70 -20.69 7.68
C ASP A 136 7.84 -20.85 6.16
N GLU A 137 9.05 -21.19 5.72
CA GLU A 137 9.40 -21.38 4.32
C GLU A 137 9.95 -22.78 4.07
N GLY A 138 9.56 -23.35 2.93
CA GLY A 138 10.05 -24.64 2.46
C GLY A 138 10.76 -24.54 1.13
N PHE A 139 11.73 -25.41 0.91
CA PHE A 139 12.34 -25.63 -0.41
C PHE A 139 11.71 -26.87 -1.05
N LEU A 140 10.87 -26.63 -2.05
CA LEU A 140 10.21 -27.66 -2.83
C LEU A 140 11.19 -28.24 -3.86
N LEU A 141 11.46 -29.54 -3.75
CA LEU A 141 12.35 -30.29 -4.63
C LEU A 141 11.56 -31.10 -5.67
N ALA A 142 12.27 -31.62 -6.67
CA ALA A 142 11.75 -32.68 -7.53
C ALA A 142 11.27 -33.90 -6.70
N PRO A 143 10.14 -34.56 -7.07
CA PRO A 143 9.52 -35.61 -6.24
C PRO A 143 10.41 -36.79 -5.84
N ASP A 144 11.44 -37.11 -6.62
CA ASP A 144 12.35 -38.23 -6.40
C ASP A 144 13.74 -37.82 -5.87
N ALA A 145 13.97 -36.52 -5.63
CA ALA A 145 15.27 -35.98 -5.20
C ALA A 145 15.80 -36.60 -3.90
N LEU A 146 14.90 -37.01 -2.99
CA LEU A 146 15.26 -37.58 -1.68
C LEU A 146 15.05 -39.10 -1.60
N SER A 147 14.76 -39.77 -2.72
CA SER A 147 14.34 -41.18 -2.75
C SER A 147 15.39 -42.19 -2.23
N GLU A 148 16.67 -41.83 -2.23
CA GLU A 148 17.78 -42.63 -1.70
C GLU A 148 18.14 -42.30 -0.23
N CYS A 149 17.49 -41.30 0.37
CA CYS A 149 17.76 -40.83 1.72
C CYS A 149 16.88 -41.52 2.77
N SER A 150 17.32 -41.49 4.02
CA SER A 150 16.60 -41.93 5.22
C SER A 150 16.56 -40.82 6.25
N ALA A 151 15.55 -40.82 7.13
CA ALA A 151 15.48 -39.84 8.21
C ALA A 151 16.74 -39.87 9.08
N GLY A 152 17.28 -38.69 9.37
CA GLY A 152 18.55 -38.47 10.05
C GLY A 152 19.76 -38.31 9.12
N ASP A 153 19.64 -38.65 7.82
CA ASP A 153 20.68 -38.39 6.83
C ASP A 153 20.91 -36.88 6.68
N LEU A 154 22.15 -36.52 6.34
CA LEU A 154 22.52 -35.14 6.04
C LEU A 154 22.53 -34.92 4.54
N ILE A 155 21.85 -33.87 4.13
CA ILE A 155 21.99 -33.29 2.80
C ILE A 155 22.76 -31.97 2.92
N GLY A 156 23.26 -31.48 1.80
CA GLY A 156 23.78 -30.13 1.72
C GLY A 156 23.42 -29.46 0.40
N LEU A 157 23.19 -28.16 0.49
CA LEU A 157 23.03 -27.28 -0.66
C LEU A 157 24.36 -26.55 -0.87
N PHE A 158 25.00 -26.84 -2.00
CA PHE A 158 26.26 -26.26 -2.41
C PHE A 158 26.03 -25.11 -3.39
N VAL A 159 26.64 -23.96 -3.12
CA VAL A 159 26.57 -22.77 -3.98
C VAL A 159 27.79 -22.74 -4.90
N ALA A 160 27.56 -22.70 -6.22
CA ALA A 160 28.60 -22.40 -7.19
C ALA A 160 28.00 -21.74 -8.42
N ASP A 161 28.71 -20.77 -9.00
CA ASP A 161 28.26 -20.03 -10.19
C ASP A 161 26.83 -19.44 -10.01
N ARG A 162 26.48 -19.03 -8.78
CA ARG A 162 25.14 -18.56 -8.36
C ARG A 162 24.01 -19.61 -8.42
N GLU A 163 24.33 -20.88 -8.61
CA GLU A 163 23.36 -21.98 -8.58
C GLU A 163 23.47 -22.80 -7.30
N LEU A 164 22.33 -23.35 -6.87
CA LEU A 164 22.25 -24.30 -5.75
C LEU A 164 22.23 -25.73 -6.28
N THR A 165 23.16 -26.55 -5.81
CA THR A 165 23.18 -28.00 -6.09
C THR A 165 22.97 -28.80 -4.82
N LEU A 166 21.97 -29.68 -4.84
CA LEU A 166 21.72 -30.66 -3.78
C LEU A 166 22.74 -31.80 -3.83
N CYS A 167 23.30 -32.16 -2.68
CA CYS A 167 24.16 -33.33 -2.54
C CYS A 167 23.96 -34.03 -1.18
N THR A 168 24.35 -35.31 -1.10
CA THR A 168 24.37 -36.07 0.15
C THR A 168 25.69 -35.86 0.89
N VAL A 169 25.61 -35.73 2.22
CA VAL A 169 26.75 -35.45 3.10
C VAL A 169 26.96 -36.62 4.04
N ALA A 170 28.13 -37.26 3.93
CA ALA A 170 28.45 -38.43 4.77
C ALA A 170 29.05 -38.05 6.14
N GLU A 171 29.86 -36.99 6.18
CA GLU A 171 30.55 -36.53 7.39
C GLU A 171 30.58 -35.01 7.41
N VAL A 172 30.56 -34.45 8.63
CA VAL A 172 30.64 -33.01 8.88
C VAL A 172 31.85 -32.66 9.73
N VAL A 173 32.32 -31.42 9.61
CA VAL A 173 33.38 -30.87 10.45
C VAL A 173 32.80 -30.48 11.83
N ASP A 174 33.09 -31.29 12.84
CA ASP A 174 32.65 -31.08 14.23
C ASP A 174 33.83 -31.25 15.23
N PRO A 175 34.18 -30.23 16.05
CA PRO A 175 33.56 -28.90 16.10
C PRO A 175 33.95 -28.07 14.88
N THR A 176 33.05 -27.19 14.44
CA THR A 176 33.33 -26.21 13.39
C THR A 176 34.20 -25.08 13.96
N PRO A 177 35.50 -24.98 13.60
CA PRO A 177 36.40 -23.99 14.22
C PRO A 177 35.98 -22.56 13.89
N GLY A 178 36.12 -21.65 14.86
CA GLY A 178 35.84 -20.21 14.69
C GLY A 178 34.36 -19.83 14.85
N PHE A 179 33.41 -20.76 14.65
CA PHE A 179 31.97 -20.47 14.72
C PHE A 179 31.55 -19.82 16.04
N ALA A 180 31.80 -20.49 17.17
CA ALA A 180 31.33 -20.03 18.47
C ALA A 180 32.01 -18.72 18.93
N ASP A 181 33.30 -18.57 18.64
CA ASP A 181 34.08 -17.40 19.06
C ASP A 181 33.64 -16.13 18.29
N VAL A 182 33.40 -16.25 16.98
CA VAL A 182 32.94 -15.13 16.15
C VAL A 182 31.47 -14.81 16.42
N LEU A 183 30.60 -15.83 16.55
CA LEU A 183 29.20 -15.62 16.92
C LEU A 183 29.07 -14.85 18.24
N ALA A 184 29.89 -15.21 19.23
CA ALA A 184 29.94 -14.48 20.49
C ALA A 184 30.38 -13.02 20.31
N SER A 185 31.32 -12.74 19.41
CA SER A 185 31.74 -11.36 19.09
C SER A 185 30.59 -10.56 18.47
N ILE A 186 29.87 -11.13 17.51
CA ILE A 186 28.73 -10.49 16.83
C ILE A 186 27.64 -10.11 17.84
N LEU A 187 27.21 -11.09 18.66
CA LEU A 187 26.09 -10.89 19.59
C LEU A 187 26.47 -10.12 20.85
N THR A 188 27.76 -9.97 21.17
CA THR A 188 28.19 -9.11 22.30
C THR A 188 27.80 -7.65 22.07
N ASP A 189 27.83 -7.19 20.81
CA ASP A 189 27.58 -5.80 20.46
C ASP A 189 26.08 -5.51 20.26
N THR A 190 25.29 -6.48 19.76
CA THR A 190 23.88 -6.29 19.39
C THR A 190 22.87 -6.93 20.36
N GLY A 191 23.28 -7.94 21.13
CA GLY A 191 22.43 -8.71 22.04
C GLY A 191 21.60 -9.81 21.35
N ALA A 192 20.91 -9.45 20.27
CA ALA A 192 20.22 -10.36 19.34
C ALA A 192 20.42 -9.86 17.91
N GLU A 193 20.45 -10.78 16.95
CA GLU A 193 20.63 -10.45 15.53
C GLU A 193 19.93 -11.50 14.66
N THR A 194 19.56 -11.12 13.43
CA THR A 194 18.93 -12.04 12.47
C THR A 194 19.94 -13.07 11.94
N LEU A 195 19.41 -14.25 11.58
CA LEU A 195 20.21 -15.41 11.21
C LEU A 195 21.04 -15.18 9.95
N ASP A 196 20.48 -14.50 8.97
CA ASP A 196 21.14 -14.08 7.73
C ASP A 196 22.33 -13.15 8.01
N ALA A 197 22.11 -12.06 8.76
CA ALA A 197 23.15 -11.12 9.15
C ALA A 197 24.28 -11.82 9.93
N ILE A 198 23.93 -12.73 10.84
CA ILE A 198 24.89 -13.55 11.57
C ILE A 198 25.70 -14.43 10.63
N VAL A 199 25.05 -15.20 9.75
CA VAL A 199 25.72 -16.15 8.87
C VAL A 199 26.61 -15.41 7.88
N TRP A 200 26.14 -14.31 7.31
CA TRP A 200 26.94 -13.50 6.39
C TRP A 200 28.14 -12.88 7.10
N GLN A 201 27.96 -12.34 8.31
CA GLN A 201 29.06 -11.78 9.10
C GLN A 201 30.08 -12.87 9.51
N LEU A 202 29.61 -14.05 9.92
CA LEU A 202 30.44 -15.21 10.23
C LEU A 202 31.29 -15.62 9.02
N MET A 203 30.69 -15.66 7.83
CA MET A 203 31.39 -16.01 6.60
C MET A 203 32.45 -14.99 6.18
N LEU A 204 32.25 -13.71 6.52
CA LEU A 204 33.22 -12.66 6.31
C LEU A 204 34.40 -12.76 7.28
N GLU A 205 34.14 -12.96 8.57
CA GLU A 205 35.17 -13.02 9.60
C GLU A 205 35.93 -14.35 9.62
N GLU A 206 35.28 -15.45 9.25
CA GLU A 206 35.86 -16.78 9.08
C GLU A 206 35.66 -17.29 7.63
N PRO A 207 36.52 -16.88 6.67
CA PRO A 207 36.38 -17.23 5.25
C PRO A 207 36.39 -18.74 4.95
N THR A 208 36.92 -19.55 5.88
CA THR A 208 36.95 -21.02 5.76
C THR A 208 35.66 -21.71 6.22
N LEU A 209 34.77 -20.99 6.91
CA LEU A 209 33.52 -21.54 7.43
C LEU A 209 32.64 -22.06 6.28
N PHE A 210 31.96 -23.20 6.44
CA PHE A 210 31.08 -23.80 5.41
C PHE A 210 31.75 -24.11 4.05
N ARG A 211 33.08 -23.99 3.91
CA ARG A 211 33.82 -24.48 2.73
C ARG A 211 33.91 -26.01 2.69
N GLN A 212 33.66 -26.63 3.84
CA GLN A 212 33.43 -28.05 4.02
C GLN A 212 32.09 -28.21 4.76
N PRO A 213 31.38 -29.34 4.58
CA PRO A 213 30.13 -29.58 5.29
C PRO A 213 30.33 -29.45 6.80
N ALA A 214 29.64 -28.51 7.43
CA ALA A 214 29.55 -28.36 8.88
C ALA A 214 28.29 -29.06 9.39
N ALA A 215 28.10 -29.15 10.71
CA ALA A 215 26.79 -29.54 11.24
C ALA A 215 25.72 -28.52 10.82
N PRO A 216 24.44 -28.91 10.74
CA PRO A 216 23.35 -27.98 10.46
C PRO A 216 23.39 -26.75 11.38
N LEU A 217 22.99 -25.59 10.86
CA LEU A 217 23.13 -24.31 11.56
C LEU A 217 22.38 -24.32 12.90
N GLY A 218 21.19 -24.92 12.94
CA GLY A 218 20.43 -25.11 14.17
C GLY A 218 21.20 -25.90 15.24
N GLU A 219 21.89 -26.97 14.84
CA GLU A 219 22.73 -27.78 15.74
C GLU A 219 23.98 -27.00 16.21
N LEU A 220 24.58 -26.21 15.31
CA LEU A 220 25.72 -25.35 15.66
C LEU A 220 25.33 -24.28 16.68
N LEU A 221 24.16 -23.65 16.51
CA LEU A 221 23.64 -22.65 17.44
C LEU A 221 23.31 -23.26 18.80
N GLU A 222 22.61 -24.40 18.82
CA GLU A 222 22.25 -25.09 20.06
C GLU A 222 23.51 -25.56 20.82
N SER A 223 24.48 -26.16 20.11
CA SER A 223 25.73 -26.61 20.74
C SER A 223 26.60 -25.46 21.26
N ALA A 224 26.47 -24.27 20.67
CA ALA A 224 27.11 -23.05 21.15
C ALA A 224 26.33 -22.32 22.26
N GLY A 225 25.14 -22.81 22.64
CA GLY A 225 24.34 -22.29 23.75
C GLY A 225 23.45 -21.08 23.40
N TYR A 226 23.12 -20.91 22.12
CA TYR A 226 22.22 -19.86 21.65
C TYR A 226 20.80 -20.38 21.48
N VAL A 227 19.85 -19.47 21.68
CA VAL A 227 18.41 -19.70 21.50
C VAL A 227 17.91 -18.87 20.33
N ARG A 228 16.73 -19.24 19.80
CA ARG A 228 16.12 -18.57 18.65
C ARG A 228 14.66 -18.23 18.90
N ASP A 229 14.21 -17.20 18.18
CA ASP A 229 12.80 -16.85 18.01
C ASP A 229 12.59 -16.38 16.56
N GLY A 230 11.94 -17.24 15.75
CA GLY A 230 11.98 -17.11 14.30
C GLY A 230 13.42 -17.07 13.77
N ASP A 231 13.73 -16.02 13.02
CA ASP A 231 15.05 -15.78 12.44
C ASP A 231 16.02 -15.08 13.39
N TYR A 232 15.59 -14.65 14.58
CA TYR A 232 16.50 -14.02 15.53
C TYR A 232 17.24 -15.05 16.38
N VAL A 233 18.52 -14.78 16.61
CA VAL A 233 19.39 -15.58 17.48
C VAL A 233 19.88 -14.72 18.64
N ALA A 234 19.85 -15.28 19.85
CA ALA A 234 20.35 -14.60 21.05
C ALA A 234 20.91 -15.59 22.08
N ILE A 235 21.53 -15.07 23.14
CA ILE A 235 21.98 -15.86 24.28
C ILE A 235 20.79 -16.42 25.08
N GLU A 236 20.98 -17.56 25.76
CA GLU A 236 19.95 -18.13 26.62
C GLU A 236 19.48 -17.12 27.69
N GLY A 237 18.16 -16.96 27.82
CA GLY A 237 17.53 -16.01 28.74
C GLY A 237 17.34 -14.59 28.18
N PHE A 238 17.60 -14.36 26.90
CA PHE A 238 17.25 -13.13 26.20
C PHE A 238 15.73 -12.93 26.13
N ASP A 239 15.28 -11.68 26.24
CA ASP A 239 13.87 -11.30 26.21
C ASP A 239 13.47 -10.88 24.78
N PHE A 240 13.13 -11.88 23.95
CA PHE A 240 12.72 -11.64 22.56
C PHE A 240 11.45 -10.79 22.46
N GLU A 241 10.49 -10.98 23.36
CA GLU A 241 9.24 -10.20 23.38
C GLU A 241 9.53 -8.71 23.55
N ALA A 242 10.38 -8.34 24.53
CA ALA A 242 10.79 -6.96 24.73
C ALA A 242 11.61 -6.40 23.55
N PHE A 243 12.45 -7.23 22.93
CA PHE A 243 13.27 -6.83 21.79
C PHE A 243 12.44 -6.57 20.54
N HIS A 244 11.52 -7.46 20.18
CA HIS A 244 10.58 -7.27 19.07
C HIS A 244 9.70 -6.05 19.27
N LEU A 245 9.21 -5.84 20.49
CA LEU A 245 8.46 -4.63 20.84
C LEU A 245 9.29 -3.35 20.62
N ALA A 246 10.55 -3.35 21.05
CA ALA A 246 11.46 -2.21 20.86
C ALA A 246 11.79 -1.96 19.37
N ASN A 247 11.99 -3.01 18.58
CA ASN A 247 12.23 -2.88 17.13
C ASN A 247 11.01 -2.37 16.39
N ARG A 248 9.82 -2.92 16.67
CA ARG A 248 8.55 -2.40 16.13
C ARG A 248 8.37 -0.92 16.48
N ALA A 249 8.66 -0.53 17.73
CA ALA A 249 8.55 0.86 18.17
C ALA A 249 9.52 1.77 17.39
N ARG A 250 10.79 1.37 17.27
CA ARG A 250 11.80 2.11 16.51
C ARG A 250 11.42 2.32 15.05
N MET A 251 10.82 1.32 14.41
CA MET A 251 10.35 1.45 13.02
C MET A 251 9.29 2.54 12.89
N LEU A 252 8.32 2.58 13.81
CA LEU A 252 7.29 3.61 13.85
C LEU A 252 7.84 4.99 14.22
N GLU A 253 8.80 5.06 15.14
CA GLU A 253 9.48 6.32 15.48
C GLU A 253 10.13 6.96 14.26
N ILE A 254 10.75 6.16 13.39
CA ILE A 254 11.43 6.67 12.19
C ILE A 254 10.44 6.98 11.07
N ARG A 255 9.56 6.02 10.74
CA ARG A 255 8.61 6.14 9.62
C ARG A 255 7.61 7.26 9.85
N ASP A 256 7.04 7.30 11.06
CA ASP A 256 5.90 8.18 11.39
C ASP A 256 6.34 9.37 12.26
N ASN A 257 7.64 9.52 12.51
CA ASN A 257 8.24 10.57 13.36
C ASN A 257 7.59 10.63 14.76
N LEU A 258 7.28 9.46 15.32
CA LEU A 258 6.65 9.33 16.64
C LEU A 258 7.65 9.40 17.78
N HIS A 259 7.19 9.85 18.94
CA HIS A 259 7.94 9.71 20.18
C HIS A 259 7.84 8.25 20.70
N PRO A 260 8.83 7.70 21.42
CA PRO A 260 8.80 6.30 21.88
C PRO A 260 7.55 5.86 22.65
N ASP A 261 6.93 6.75 23.43
CA ASP A 261 5.69 6.44 24.15
C ASP A 261 4.45 6.42 23.24
N GLU A 262 4.45 7.22 22.17
CA GLU A 262 3.44 7.18 21.09
C GLU A 262 3.54 5.86 20.33
N ALA A 263 4.74 5.47 19.88
CA ALA A 263 4.98 4.20 19.19
C ALA A 263 4.57 2.99 20.03
N ALA A 264 4.92 2.97 21.32
CA ALA A 264 4.51 1.91 22.24
C ALA A 264 2.97 1.85 22.41
N ALA A 265 2.29 2.99 22.44
CA ALA A 265 0.84 3.05 22.56
C ALA A 265 0.12 2.61 21.27
N VAL A 266 0.70 2.92 20.11
CA VAL A 266 0.24 2.41 18.80
C VAL A 266 0.32 0.89 18.77
N ILE A 267 1.48 0.31 19.09
CA ILE A 267 1.67 -1.14 19.11
C ILE A 267 0.70 -1.80 20.08
N ALA A 268 0.52 -1.25 21.27
CA ALA A 268 -0.42 -1.80 22.25
C ALA A 268 -1.88 -1.80 21.75
N LEU A 269 -2.29 -0.80 20.96
CA LEU A 269 -3.61 -0.75 20.35
C LEU A 269 -3.74 -1.76 19.21
N VAL A 270 -2.73 -1.86 18.34
CA VAL A 270 -2.69 -2.83 17.24
C VAL A 270 -2.75 -4.25 17.79
N ASP A 271 -1.88 -4.58 18.75
CA ASP A 271 -1.85 -5.89 19.40
C ASP A 271 -3.20 -6.21 20.08
N LEU A 272 -3.89 -5.22 20.66
CA LEU A 272 -5.22 -5.43 21.23
C LEU A 272 -6.28 -5.77 20.17
N VAL A 273 -6.24 -5.10 19.01
CA VAL A 273 -7.14 -5.36 17.89
C VAL A 273 -6.86 -6.72 17.27
N SER A 274 -5.58 -7.06 17.02
CA SER A 274 -5.18 -8.37 16.51
C SER A 274 -5.54 -9.50 17.47
N ALA A 275 -5.33 -9.32 18.79
CA ALA A 275 -5.72 -10.29 19.80
C ALA A 275 -7.26 -10.48 19.86
N ALA A 276 -8.04 -9.41 19.69
CA ALA A 276 -9.49 -9.51 19.60
C ALA A 276 -9.93 -10.29 18.36
N HIS A 277 -9.30 -10.06 17.20
CA HIS A 277 -9.60 -10.78 15.98
C HIS A 277 -9.31 -12.28 16.12
N LEU A 278 -8.16 -12.64 16.70
CA LEU A 278 -7.77 -14.04 16.95
C LEU A 278 -8.69 -14.75 17.95
N GLU A 279 -9.12 -14.07 19.02
CA GLU A 279 -10.01 -14.65 20.03
C GLU A 279 -11.45 -14.81 19.51
N PHE A 280 -11.88 -13.94 18.59
CA PHE A 280 -13.26 -13.89 18.08
C PHE A 280 -13.33 -13.93 16.55
N PRO A 281 -12.88 -15.02 15.90
CA PRO A 281 -12.78 -15.09 14.43
C PRO A 281 -14.13 -15.12 13.71
N GLU A 282 -15.22 -15.56 14.38
CA GLU A 282 -16.55 -15.68 13.76
C GLU A 282 -17.64 -14.85 14.47
N ASP A 283 -17.55 -14.64 15.79
CA ASP A 283 -18.59 -13.95 16.58
C ASP A 283 -18.05 -12.68 17.24
N THR A 284 -18.31 -11.54 16.59
CA THR A 284 -17.82 -10.23 17.03
C THR A 284 -18.63 -9.64 18.19
N SER A 285 -19.73 -10.28 18.62
CA SER A 285 -20.66 -9.69 19.61
C SER A 285 -20.06 -9.52 21.01
N ALA A 286 -19.08 -10.35 21.37
CA ALA A 286 -18.41 -10.32 22.67
C ALA A 286 -17.16 -9.43 22.70
N ILE A 287 -16.63 -9.00 21.53
CA ILE A 287 -15.37 -8.23 21.42
C ILE A 287 -15.43 -6.98 22.29
N GLY A 288 -16.54 -6.24 22.25
CA GLY A 288 -16.66 -4.99 23.01
C GLY A 288 -16.53 -5.20 24.52
N ASP A 289 -17.12 -6.26 25.08
CA ASP A 289 -17.02 -6.56 26.52
C ASP A 289 -15.62 -7.03 26.90
N TRP A 290 -15.02 -7.87 26.05
CA TRP A 290 -13.64 -8.33 26.21
C TRP A 290 -12.66 -7.15 26.17
N ALA A 291 -12.75 -6.28 25.17
CA ALA A 291 -11.86 -5.13 25.02
C ALA A 291 -12.02 -4.16 26.20
N ARG A 292 -13.24 -3.94 26.70
CA ARG A 292 -13.49 -3.14 27.91
C ARG A 292 -12.76 -3.72 29.12
N GLN A 293 -12.71 -5.05 29.26
CA GLN A 293 -11.97 -5.71 30.33
C GLN A 293 -10.46 -5.45 30.17
N GLN A 294 -9.88 -5.77 29.00
CA GLN A 294 -8.45 -5.60 28.74
C GLN A 294 -7.98 -4.16 28.98
N ILE A 295 -8.72 -3.18 28.45
CA ILE A 295 -8.40 -1.76 28.60
C ILE A 295 -8.48 -1.31 30.07
N THR A 296 -9.37 -1.91 30.87
CA THR A 296 -9.49 -1.59 32.30
C THR A 296 -8.29 -2.09 33.11
N GLU A 297 -7.64 -3.17 32.68
CA GLU A 297 -6.49 -3.75 33.38
C GLU A 297 -5.25 -2.84 33.26
N ASN A 298 -5.02 -2.23 32.10
CA ASN A 298 -3.92 -1.28 31.90
C ASN A 298 -4.30 -0.08 31.00
N PRO A 299 -5.12 0.87 31.48
CA PRO A 299 -5.62 1.96 30.64
C PRO A 299 -4.54 2.97 30.24
N GLN A 300 -3.42 3.05 30.98
CA GLN A 300 -2.39 4.07 30.76
C GLN A 300 -1.55 3.83 29.50
N ILE A 301 -1.45 2.58 29.03
CA ILE A 301 -0.66 2.25 27.84
C ILE A 301 -1.20 2.92 26.57
N TYR A 302 -2.50 3.20 26.52
CA TYR A 302 -3.15 3.80 25.35
C TYR A 302 -3.14 5.34 25.36
N VAL A 303 -2.57 6.00 26.37
CA VAL A 303 -2.68 7.46 26.53
C VAL A 303 -2.06 8.21 25.35
N ALA A 304 -0.95 7.73 24.82
CA ALA A 304 -0.21 8.43 23.76
C ALA A 304 -0.85 8.26 22.36
N VAL A 305 -1.79 7.32 22.18
CA VAL A 305 -2.68 7.31 20.99
C VAL A 305 -3.51 8.60 20.90
N ALA A 306 -3.60 9.37 21.98
CA ALA A 306 -4.20 10.70 21.97
C ALA A 306 -3.48 11.74 21.13
N GLU A 307 -2.29 11.45 20.57
CA GLU A 307 -1.62 12.36 19.65
C GLU A 307 -2.04 12.04 18.21
N PRO A 308 -2.37 13.03 17.35
CA PRO A 308 -2.90 12.77 16.01
C PRO A 308 -1.98 11.87 15.14
N PRO A 309 -0.64 12.06 15.11
CA PRO A 309 0.25 11.17 14.37
C PRO A 309 0.17 9.72 14.86
N ALA A 310 0.11 9.49 16.17
CA ALA A 310 -0.02 8.16 16.75
C ALA A 310 -1.35 7.49 16.36
N ALA A 311 -2.47 8.23 16.43
CA ALA A 311 -3.76 7.71 15.99
C ALA A 311 -3.78 7.37 14.49
N ALA A 312 -3.16 8.21 13.65
CA ALA A 312 -3.04 7.98 12.21
C ALA A 312 -2.19 6.74 11.91
N ALA A 313 -1.02 6.60 12.52
CA ALA A 313 -0.16 5.43 12.38
C ALA A 313 -0.86 4.14 12.82
N ALA A 314 -1.62 4.18 13.92
CA ALA A 314 -2.43 3.05 14.36
C ALA A 314 -3.51 2.68 13.33
N LEU A 315 -4.18 3.66 12.73
CA LEU A 315 -5.17 3.39 11.69
C LEU A 315 -4.52 2.78 10.45
N GLU A 316 -3.39 3.30 10.01
CA GLU A 316 -2.66 2.82 8.83
C GLU A 316 -2.28 1.35 8.98
N LEU A 317 -1.58 0.98 10.06
CA LEU A 317 -1.22 -0.42 10.36
C LEU A 317 -2.43 -1.35 10.43
N LEU A 318 -3.55 -0.87 10.96
CA LEU A 318 -4.78 -1.66 11.07
C LEU A 318 -5.56 -1.74 9.75
N SER A 319 -5.28 -0.85 8.80
CA SER A 319 -5.91 -0.86 7.47
C SER A 319 -5.26 -1.88 6.54
N GLU A 320 -4.00 -2.24 6.80
CA GLU A 320 -3.30 -3.34 6.12
C GLU A 320 -3.82 -4.73 6.53
N LEU A 321 -4.59 -4.81 7.63
CA LEU A 321 -5.18 -6.05 8.12
C LEU A 321 -6.60 -6.22 7.59
N ASP A 322 -6.78 -7.12 6.62
CA ASP A 322 -8.08 -7.44 6.03
C ASP A 322 -9.15 -7.80 7.09
N ASP A 323 -10.39 -7.36 6.88
CA ASP A 323 -11.58 -7.70 7.70
C ASP A 323 -11.55 -7.27 9.19
N HIS A 324 -10.70 -6.31 9.57
CA HIS A 324 -10.60 -5.86 10.96
C HIS A 324 -11.55 -4.71 11.34
N ASP A 325 -12.35 -4.15 10.43
CA ASP A 325 -13.16 -2.95 10.73
C ASP A 325 -14.19 -3.14 11.85
N GLU A 326 -14.86 -4.30 11.92
CA GLU A 326 -15.78 -4.59 13.03
C GLU A 326 -15.05 -4.69 14.38
N VAL A 327 -13.87 -5.31 14.36
CA VAL A 327 -13.01 -5.48 15.53
C VAL A 327 -12.48 -4.13 15.99
N LEU A 328 -11.93 -3.33 15.08
CA LEU A 328 -11.46 -1.97 15.34
C LEU A 328 -12.60 -1.10 15.89
N HIS A 329 -13.79 -1.14 15.28
CA HIS A 329 -14.94 -0.41 15.80
C HIS A 329 -15.28 -0.82 17.24
N ALA A 330 -15.30 -2.13 17.55
CA ALA A 330 -15.58 -2.62 18.90
C ALA A 330 -14.50 -2.24 19.92
N VAL A 331 -13.21 -2.32 19.55
CA VAL A 331 -12.08 -1.95 20.40
C VAL A 331 -12.02 -0.44 20.62
N ALA A 332 -12.16 0.37 19.56
CA ALA A 332 -12.15 1.82 19.64
C ALA A 332 -13.32 2.36 20.47
N THR A 333 -14.51 1.77 20.35
CA THR A 333 -15.65 2.12 21.22
C THR A 333 -15.43 1.71 22.68
N ALA A 334 -14.80 0.56 22.93
CA ALA A 334 -14.37 0.18 24.28
C ALA A 334 -13.33 1.15 24.86
N LEU A 335 -12.38 1.61 24.05
CA LEU A 335 -11.37 2.61 24.41
C LEU A 335 -12.00 3.98 24.68
N ALA A 336 -13.00 4.39 23.91
CA ALA A 336 -13.75 5.61 24.16
C ALA A 336 -14.53 5.57 25.48
N ASP A 337 -15.01 4.40 25.89
CA ASP A 337 -15.69 4.18 27.17
C ASP A 337 -14.69 4.14 28.35
N LYS A 338 -13.76 3.18 28.34
CA LYS A 338 -12.90 2.81 29.47
C LYS A 338 -11.52 3.46 29.46
N GLY A 339 -11.06 3.94 28.31
CA GLY A 339 -9.76 4.59 28.17
C GLY A 339 -9.65 5.90 28.96
N PRO A 340 -8.42 6.35 29.26
CA PRO A 340 -8.19 7.64 29.90
C PRO A 340 -8.82 8.80 29.14
N ARG A 341 -9.13 9.90 29.83
CA ARG A 341 -9.80 11.07 29.21
C ARG A 341 -9.04 11.60 27.98
N ARG A 342 -7.71 11.54 28.00
CA ARG A 342 -6.85 12.08 26.93
C ARG A 342 -7.02 11.32 25.61
N VAL A 343 -7.16 9.99 25.62
CA VAL A 343 -7.28 9.18 24.39
C VAL A 343 -8.67 9.20 23.76
N LYS A 344 -9.69 9.71 24.47
CA LYS A 344 -11.07 9.66 24.00
C LYS A 344 -11.31 10.32 22.62
N PRO A 345 -10.75 11.50 22.27
CA PRO A 345 -10.89 12.06 20.92
C PRO A 345 -10.39 11.10 19.84
N ALA A 346 -9.18 10.56 20.00
CA ALA A 346 -8.60 9.58 19.09
C ALA A 346 -9.44 8.29 19.01
N ALA A 347 -9.91 7.77 20.15
CA ALA A 347 -10.75 6.58 20.18
C ALA A 347 -12.09 6.78 19.45
N TYR A 348 -12.72 7.94 19.60
CA TYR A 348 -13.91 8.27 18.80
C TYR A 348 -13.58 8.44 17.32
N TRP A 349 -12.47 9.08 16.98
CA TRP A 349 -12.05 9.22 15.59
C TRP A 349 -11.80 7.85 14.93
N LEU A 350 -11.06 6.94 15.58
CA LEU A 350 -10.85 5.56 15.12
C LEU A 350 -12.16 4.79 14.96
N ALA A 351 -13.08 4.90 15.93
CA ALA A 351 -14.41 4.30 15.83
C ALA A 351 -15.21 4.89 14.65
N GLY A 352 -15.01 6.19 14.36
CA GLY A 352 -15.57 6.86 13.19
C GLY A 352 -15.04 6.29 11.89
N LYS A 353 -13.72 6.13 11.75
CA LYS A 353 -13.08 5.57 10.56
C LYS A 353 -13.55 4.14 10.29
N ALA A 354 -13.59 3.30 11.32
CA ALA A 354 -14.10 1.94 11.21
C ALA A 354 -15.61 1.91 10.86
N ALA A 355 -16.44 2.73 11.51
CA ALA A 355 -17.87 2.81 11.19
C ALA A 355 -18.11 3.27 9.74
N ASP A 356 -17.29 4.20 9.25
CA ASP A 356 -17.35 4.68 7.89
C ASP A 356 -17.04 3.57 6.87
N ARG A 357 -15.97 2.79 7.10
CA ARG A 357 -15.62 1.63 6.24
C ARG A 357 -16.69 0.53 6.24
N LEU A 358 -17.37 0.36 7.37
CA LEU A 358 -18.56 -0.51 7.49
C LEU A 358 -19.83 0.06 6.83
N GLY A 359 -19.74 1.16 6.07
CA GLY A 359 -20.87 1.80 5.39
C GLY A 359 -21.85 2.54 6.31
N LYS A 360 -21.48 2.77 7.59
CA LYS A 360 -22.33 3.42 8.60
C LYS A 360 -21.97 4.89 8.77
N VAL A 361 -22.00 5.65 7.67
CA VAL A 361 -21.49 7.04 7.63
C VAL A 361 -22.15 7.99 8.64
N ILE A 362 -23.44 7.83 8.94
CA ILE A 362 -24.14 8.64 9.95
C ILE A 362 -23.63 8.33 11.36
N VAL A 363 -23.26 7.07 11.62
CA VAL A 363 -22.64 6.67 12.90
C VAL A 363 -21.22 7.23 12.98
N ALA A 364 -20.48 7.18 11.88
CA ALA A 364 -19.13 7.77 11.79
C ALA A 364 -19.13 9.26 12.11
N GLU A 365 -20.05 10.03 11.51
CA GLU A 365 -20.20 11.45 11.79
C GLU A 365 -20.45 11.73 13.28
N ALA A 366 -21.36 10.97 13.91
CA ALA A 366 -21.65 11.14 15.33
C ALA A 366 -20.43 10.87 16.22
N TYR A 367 -19.53 9.97 15.80
CA TYR A 367 -18.26 9.75 16.48
C TYR A 367 -17.29 10.92 16.27
N TYR A 368 -17.16 11.46 15.06
CA TYR A 368 -16.32 12.64 14.82
C TYR A 368 -16.82 13.87 15.62
N GLU A 369 -18.13 14.08 15.70
CA GLU A 369 -18.72 15.10 16.58
C GLU A 369 -18.42 14.81 18.06
N SER A 370 -18.50 13.53 18.48
CA SER A 370 -18.14 13.11 19.84
C SER A 370 -16.66 13.35 20.15
N ALA A 371 -15.76 13.21 19.17
CA ALA A 371 -14.34 13.55 19.33
C ALA A 371 -14.19 15.06 19.60
N LEU A 372 -14.85 15.91 18.80
CA LEU A 372 -14.80 17.38 18.96
C LEU A 372 -15.45 17.88 20.26
N ASP A 373 -16.44 17.15 20.80
CA ASP A 373 -16.99 17.45 22.13
C ASP A 373 -15.96 17.27 23.26
N ARG A 374 -14.95 16.41 23.08
CA ARG A 374 -13.87 16.20 24.07
C ARG A 374 -12.69 17.11 23.80
N ASP A 375 -12.35 17.28 22.55
CA ASP A 375 -11.26 18.14 22.09
C ASP A 375 -11.68 18.90 20.83
N PRO A 376 -12.10 20.17 20.97
CA PRO A 376 -12.52 20.98 19.84
C PRO A 376 -11.43 21.18 18.80
N ASP A 377 -10.15 21.02 19.14
CA ASP A 377 -9.05 21.28 18.21
C ASP A 377 -8.47 19.98 17.63
N TRP A 378 -9.19 18.85 17.79
CA TRP A 378 -8.80 17.56 17.23
C TRP A 378 -8.90 17.53 15.70
N VAL A 379 -7.82 17.98 15.05
CA VAL A 379 -7.71 18.18 13.59
C VAL A 379 -8.21 16.99 12.76
N PRO A 380 -7.87 15.72 13.07
CA PRO A 380 -8.35 14.59 12.27
C PRO A 380 -9.88 14.52 12.19
N ALA A 381 -10.60 14.77 13.29
CA ALA A 381 -12.07 14.79 13.26
C ALA A 381 -12.64 16.05 12.58
N ILE A 382 -11.95 17.19 12.67
CA ILE A 382 -12.35 18.41 11.93
C ILE A 382 -12.30 18.15 10.43
N PHE A 383 -11.23 17.51 9.95
CA PHE A 383 -11.03 17.22 8.54
C PHE A 383 -12.09 16.24 8.01
N GLU A 384 -12.35 15.14 8.72
CA GLU A 384 -13.41 14.19 8.37
C GLU A 384 -14.79 14.88 8.30
N LEU A 385 -15.13 15.72 9.28
CA LEU A 385 -16.39 16.47 9.26
C LEU A 385 -16.46 17.49 8.11
N ALA A 386 -15.33 18.02 7.64
CA ALA A 386 -15.28 18.90 6.48
C ALA A 386 -15.60 18.12 5.19
N LEU A 387 -15.05 16.91 5.04
CA LEU A 387 -15.37 16.00 3.93
C LEU A 387 -16.86 15.62 3.93
N LEU A 388 -17.42 15.19 5.08
CA LEU A 388 -18.84 14.83 5.15
C LEU A 388 -19.77 16.04 4.93
N ALA A 389 -19.34 17.25 5.29
CA ALA A 389 -20.06 18.47 4.95
C ALA A 389 -20.00 18.78 3.44
N ALA A 390 -18.86 18.52 2.80
CA ALA A 390 -18.71 18.61 1.35
C ALA A 390 -19.64 17.62 0.64
N ASP A 391 -19.74 16.37 1.11
CA ASP A 391 -20.65 15.36 0.55
C ASP A 391 -22.12 15.82 0.60
N ARG A 392 -22.52 16.53 1.65
CA ARG A 392 -23.85 17.15 1.78
C ARG A 392 -24.09 18.37 0.90
N SER A 393 -23.11 18.76 0.10
CA SER A 393 -23.10 20.03 -0.64
C SER A 393 -23.15 21.27 0.27
N ASP A 394 -22.65 21.17 1.51
CA ASP A 394 -22.55 22.28 2.47
C ASP A 394 -21.14 22.87 2.48
N ALA A 395 -20.80 23.57 1.39
CA ALA A 395 -19.49 24.21 1.22
C ALA A 395 -19.18 25.24 2.32
N THR A 396 -20.20 25.87 2.89
CA THR A 396 -20.01 26.87 3.96
C THR A 396 -19.56 26.19 5.25
N ARG A 397 -20.22 25.10 5.67
CA ARG A 397 -19.79 24.33 6.84
C ARG A 397 -18.41 23.71 6.61
N ALA A 398 -18.16 23.15 5.43
CA ALA A 398 -16.88 22.52 5.10
C ALA A 398 -15.71 23.53 5.17
N LEU A 399 -15.84 24.70 4.55
CA LEU A 399 -14.83 25.77 4.63
C LEU A 399 -14.63 26.29 6.06
N ALA A 400 -15.71 26.43 6.83
CA ALA A 400 -15.62 26.86 8.23
C ALA A 400 -14.89 25.83 9.11
N LEU A 401 -14.99 24.54 8.78
CA LEU A 401 -14.23 23.48 9.44
C LEU A 401 -12.76 23.51 9.02
N LEU A 402 -12.46 23.58 7.72
CA LEU A 402 -11.08 23.69 7.23
C LEU A 402 -10.35 24.92 7.78
N GLY A 403 -11.03 26.06 7.91
CA GLY A 403 -10.45 27.27 8.50
C GLY A 403 -10.07 27.17 9.98
N ARG A 404 -10.37 26.05 10.65
CA ARG A 404 -9.90 25.74 12.01
C ARG A 404 -8.58 24.97 12.02
N ILE A 405 -8.19 24.40 10.89
CA ILE A 405 -6.97 23.63 10.72
C ILE A 405 -5.87 24.59 10.27
N GLU A 406 -4.72 24.56 10.95
CA GLU A 406 -3.55 25.32 10.51
C GLU A 406 -3.11 24.83 9.12
N GLY A 407 -3.02 25.74 8.14
CA GLY A 407 -2.75 25.39 6.75
C GLY A 407 -3.96 24.87 5.97
N GLY A 408 -5.15 24.83 6.57
CA GLY A 408 -6.38 24.33 5.93
C GLY A 408 -6.79 25.09 4.66
N GLU A 409 -6.32 26.32 4.48
CA GLU A 409 -6.50 27.09 3.23
C GLU A 409 -5.62 26.61 2.06
N SER A 410 -4.59 25.82 2.33
CA SER A 410 -3.69 25.23 1.32
C SER A 410 -4.13 23.83 0.89
N GLU A 411 -5.16 23.27 1.53
CA GLU A 411 -5.73 21.97 1.18
C GLU A 411 -6.41 22.01 -0.19
N ILE A 412 -6.24 20.97 -1.00
CA ILE A 412 -6.93 20.84 -2.30
C ILE A 412 -8.45 20.98 -2.14
N LEU A 413 -8.99 20.44 -1.04
CA LEU A 413 -10.41 20.52 -0.71
C LEU A 413 -10.88 21.98 -0.57
N HIS A 414 -10.04 22.89 -0.04
CA HIS A 414 -10.40 24.29 0.12
C HIS A 414 -10.70 24.95 -1.23
N ASP A 415 -9.83 24.76 -2.23
CA ASP A 415 -9.99 25.32 -3.57
C ASP A 415 -11.22 24.77 -4.30
N VAL A 416 -11.54 23.50 -4.08
CA VAL A 416 -12.78 22.90 -4.59
C VAL A 416 -13.99 23.58 -3.94
N LEU A 417 -14.02 23.65 -2.60
CA LEU A 417 -15.16 24.20 -1.86
C LEU A 417 -15.39 25.69 -2.13
N ALA A 418 -14.32 26.47 -2.32
CA ALA A 418 -14.40 27.90 -2.62
C ALA A 418 -15.20 28.18 -3.91
N ARG A 419 -15.12 27.29 -4.91
CA ARG A 419 -15.91 27.39 -6.16
C ARG A 419 -17.39 27.18 -5.91
N TYR A 420 -17.74 26.45 -4.86
CA TYR A 420 -19.11 26.09 -4.50
C TYR A 420 -19.65 26.85 -3.27
N ALA A 421 -18.90 27.83 -2.76
CA ALA A 421 -19.37 28.69 -1.68
C ALA A 421 -20.26 29.82 -2.21
N PRO A 422 -21.25 30.31 -1.42
CA PRO A 422 -21.97 31.53 -1.75
C PRO A 422 -21.02 32.71 -1.94
N ALA A 423 -21.18 33.46 -3.04
CA ALA A 423 -20.36 34.65 -3.30
C ALA A 423 -20.54 35.70 -2.20
N GLU A 424 -19.43 36.09 -1.56
CA GLU A 424 -19.41 37.19 -0.59
C GLU A 424 -19.32 38.54 -1.31
N HIS A 425 -20.16 39.47 -0.88
CA HIS A 425 -20.14 40.87 -1.33
C HIS A 425 -19.96 41.79 -0.12
N PRO A 426 -18.73 41.89 0.43
CA PRO A 426 -18.45 42.67 1.64
C PRO A 426 -18.75 44.17 1.46
N GLU A 427 -18.79 44.66 0.23
CA GLU A 427 -19.18 46.01 -0.13
C GLU A 427 -20.69 46.28 0.02
N LEU A 428 -21.53 45.23 0.12
CA LEU A 428 -22.98 45.36 0.25
C LEU A 428 -23.43 45.19 1.71
N GLY A 429 -24.07 46.22 2.25
CA GLY A 429 -24.80 46.12 3.50
C GLY A 429 -26.01 45.18 3.38
N ARG A 430 -26.35 44.48 4.47
CA ARG A 430 -27.47 43.51 4.55
C ARG A 430 -28.80 44.01 3.94
N ASN A 431 -29.08 45.32 4.02
CA ASN A 431 -30.33 45.91 3.51
C ASN A 431 -30.19 46.60 2.13
N ASP A 432 -28.99 46.61 1.53
CA ASP A 432 -28.72 47.24 0.25
C ASP A 432 -29.39 46.48 -0.90
N LYS A 433 -29.46 47.12 -2.06
CA LYS A 433 -29.97 46.46 -3.27
C LYS A 433 -28.99 45.37 -3.69
N CYS A 434 -29.53 44.19 -4.02
CA CYS A 434 -28.70 43.07 -4.42
C CYS A 434 -27.97 43.37 -5.74
N TRP A 435 -26.72 42.95 -5.84
CA TRP A 435 -25.85 43.12 -7.01
C TRP A 435 -26.41 42.46 -8.28
N CYS A 436 -27.17 41.37 -8.15
CA CYS A 436 -27.76 40.62 -9.27
C CYS A 436 -28.80 41.40 -10.10
N GLY A 437 -29.08 42.66 -9.76
CA GLY A 437 -30.03 43.49 -10.50
C GLY A 437 -31.50 43.20 -10.24
N SER A 438 -31.84 42.25 -9.33
CA SER A 438 -33.24 41.89 -9.02
C SER A 438 -34.06 43.01 -8.37
N GLY A 439 -33.42 44.07 -7.88
CA GLY A 439 -34.05 45.16 -7.14
C GLY A 439 -34.53 44.79 -5.72
N ARG A 440 -34.34 43.54 -5.28
CA ARG A 440 -34.62 43.08 -3.90
C ARG A 440 -33.48 43.47 -2.95
N LYS A 441 -33.74 43.43 -1.64
CA LYS A 441 -32.68 43.62 -0.62
C LYS A 441 -31.72 42.43 -0.64
N TYR A 442 -30.43 42.65 -0.46
CA TYR A 442 -29.39 41.61 -0.49
C TYR A 442 -29.72 40.44 0.45
N LYS A 443 -30.15 40.72 1.69
CA LYS A 443 -30.60 39.69 2.65
C LYS A 443 -31.75 38.78 2.21
N VAL A 444 -32.59 39.26 1.31
CA VAL A 444 -33.76 38.52 0.81
C VAL A 444 -33.40 37.79 -0.49
N CYS A 445 -32.42 38.32 -1.23
CA CYS A 445 -31.98 37.80 -2.50
C CYS A 445 -30.87 36.77 -2.32
N HIS A 446 -29.59 37.19 -2.22
CA HIS A 446 -28.41 36.32 -2.30
C HIS A 446 -27.50 36.32 -1.07
N LEU A 447 -27.78 37.09 -0.01
CA LEU A 447 -26.95 37.01 1.19
C LEU A 447 -27.01 35.60 1.80
N GLY A 448 -25.89 34.90 1.81
CA GLY A 448 -25.78 33.53 2.30
C GLY A 448 -26.54 32.50 1.45
N LYS A 449 -26.87 32.82 0.19
CA LYS A 449 -27.46 31.84 -0.74
C LYS A 449 -26.49 31.58 -1.87
N SER A 450 -26.22 30.30 -2.10
CA SER A 450 -25.44 29.87 -3.25
C SER A 450 -26.22 30.06 -4.55
N GLU A 451 -25.52 30.49 -5.61
CA GLU A 451 -26.06 30.65 -6.96
C GLU A 451 -25.81 29.43 -7.85
N ILE A 452 -25.24 28.36 -7.27
CA ILE A 452 -24.88 27.12 -7.95
C ILE A 452 -26.13 26.47 -8.55
N THR A 453 -26.05 26.20 -9.84
CA THR A 453 -27.10 25.52 -10.58
C THR A 453 -27.10 24.02 -10.28
N PHE A 454 -28.12 23.29 -10.71
CA PHE A 454 -28.07 21.83 -10.60
C PHE A 454 -26.92 21.25 -11.45
N ASP A 455 -26.66 21.82 -12.63
CA ASP A 455 -25.56 21.43 -13.52
C ASP A 455 -24.20 21.63 -12.84
N ASP A 456 -24.02 22.70 -12.06
CA ASP A 456 -22.80 22.92 -11.26
C ASP A 456 -22.66 21.88 -10.11
N ARG A 457 -23.77 21.50 -9.47
CA ARG A 457 -23.76 20.44 -8.44
C ARG A 457 -23.50 19.06 -9.04
N ALA A 458 -23.96 18.80 -10.27
CA ALA A 458 -23.59 17.60 -10.99
C ALA A 458 -22.07 17.54 -11.23
N ASN A 459 -21.44 18.65 -11.59
CA ASN A 459 -19.97 18.69 -11.69
C ASN A 459 -19.30 18.41 -10.34
N TRP A 460 -19.84 18.99 -9.26
CA TRP A 460 -19.33 18.75 -7.93
C TRP A 460 -19.48 17.29 -7.50
N LEU A 461 -20.58 16.62 -7.85
CA LEU A 461 -20.80 15.19 -7.55
C LEU A 461 -19.67 14.33 -8.12
N TYR A 462 -19.23 14.58 -9.34
CA TYR A 462 -18.07 13.88 -9.91
C TYR A 462 -16.79 14.17 -9.12
N VAL A 463 -16.54 15.44 -8.76
CA VAL A 463 -15.39 15.83 -7.94
C VAL A 463 -15.41 15.18 -6.55
N LYS A 464 -16.58 15.00 -5.92
CA LYS A 464 -16.70 14.26 -4.64
C LYS A 464 -16.23 12.82 -4.79
N ALA A 465 -16.64 12.15 -5.88
CA ALA A 465 -16.18 10.79 -6.16
C ALA A 465 -14.67 10.72 -6.43
N GLN A 466 -14.10 11.71 -7.15
CA GLN A 466 -12.65 11.79 -7.35
C GLN A 466 -11.88 12.02 -6.05
N LEU A 467 -12.41 12.83 -5.14
CA LEU A 467 -11.80 13.02 -3.82
C LEU A 467 -11.91 11.75 -2.97
N PHE A 468 -13.03 11.02 -3.09
CA PHE A 468 -13.22 9.74 -2.43
C PHE A 468 -12.25 8.66 -2.95
N SER A 469 -12.00 8.60 -4.25
CA SER A 469 -11.05 7.63 -4.84
C SER A 469 -9.59 7.91 -4.45
N ARG A 470 -9.30 9.04 -3.81
CA ARG A 470 -7.98 9.39 -3.26
C ARG A 470 -7.82 9.03 -1.79
N SER A 471 -8.81 8.36 -1.19
CA SER A 471 -8.61 7.81 0.14
C SER A 471 -7.60 6.65 0.07
N PRO A 472 -6.83 6.39 1.15
CA PRO A 472 -5.79 5.35 1.14
C PRO A 472 -6.29 3.99 0.64
N GLU A 473 -7.55 3.65 0.90
CA GLU A 473 -8.15 2.36 0.53
C GLU A 473 -8.35 2.17 -0.99
N TYR A 474 -8.34 3.25 -1.77
CA TYR A 474 -8.61 3.20 -3.21
C TYR A 474 -7.52 3.85 -4.06
N PHE A 475 -6.57 4.54 -3.41
CA PHE A 475 -5.59 5.35 -4.12
C PHE A 475 -4.67 4.50 -4.98
N ASP A 476 -4.27 3.31 -4.53
CA ASP A 476 -3.39 2.41 -5.28
C ASP A 476 -3.99 2.04 -6.64
N VAL A 477 -5.29 1.73 -6.69
CA VAL A 477 -5.99 1.47 -7.96
C VAL A 477 -5.94 2.67 -8.90
N VAL A 478 -6.06 3.89 -8.36
CA VAL A 478 -5.95 5.12 -9.17
C VAL A 478 -4.51 5.34 -9.62
N PHE A 479 -3.55 5.07 -8.73
CA PHE A 479 -2.12 5.23 -8.96
C PHE A 479 -1.62 4.29 -10.06
N ASP A 480 -1.93 2.99 -9.98
CA ASP A 480 -1.54 1.98 -10.97
C ASP A 480 -2.05 2.34 -12.38
N LEU A 481 -3.32 2.74 -12.49
CA LEU A 481 -3.89 3.16 -13.76
C LEU A 481 -3.27 4.49 -14.25
N ALA A 482 -2.95 5.41 -13.35
CA ALA A 482 -2.28 6.65 -13.70
C ALA A 482 -0.83 6.42 -14.14
N GLU A 483 -0.13 5.45 -13.56
CA GLU A 483 1.23 5.06 -13.93
C GLU A 483 1.26 4.47 -15.33
N ILE A 484 0.38 3.50 -15.63
CA ILE A 484 0.21 2.95 -16.98
C ILE A 484 -0.03 4.10 -17.96
N ARG A 485 -0.91 5.04 -17.61
CA ARG A 485 -1.21 6.18 -18.47
C ARG A 485 0.02 7.07 -18.71
N ALA A 486 0.81 7.30 -17.68
CA ALA A 486 1.97 8.19 -17.67
C ALA A 486 3.14 7.63 -18.49
N GLN A 487 3.31 6.30 -18.57
CA GLN A 487 4.35 5.64 -19.36
C GLN A 487 4.32 6.01 -20.86
N HIS A 488 3.19 6.51 -21.36
CA HIS A 488 3.03 6.95 -22.75
C HIS A 488 3.29 8.46 -22.96
N TRP A 489 3.78 9.18 -21.95
CA TRP A 489 4.14 10.60 -22.03
C TRP A 489 5.61 10.85 -21.68
N ASP A 490 6.33 11.53 -22.56
CA ASP A 490 7.76 11.88 -22.37
C ASP A 490 7.95 13.20 -21.58
N ASP A 491 7.29 13.36 -20.43
CA ASP A 491 7.52 14.51 -19.54
C ASP A 491 7.38 14.20 -18.05
N ASP A 492 8.17 14.92 -17.25
CA ASP A 492 8.30 14.72 -15.79
C ASP A 492 6.97 14.93 -15.02
N ASP A 493 5.99 15.63 -15.60
CA ASP A 493 4.68 15.90 -14.99
C ASP A 493 3.61 14.85 -15.39
N ALA A 494 3.98 13.82 -16.15
CA ALA A 494 3.06 12.84 -16.73
C ALA A 494 2.16 12.15 -15.68
N LEU A 495 2.76 11.63 -14.61
CA LEU A 495 2.04 10.94 -13.53
C LEU A 495 1.11 11.91 -12.77
N THR A 496 1.62 13.09 -12.41
CA THR A 496 0.82 14.13 -11.74
C THR A 496 -0.43 14.48 -12.56
N ARG A 497 -0.29 14.69 -13.87
CA ARG A 497 -1.43 14.97 -14.76
C ARG A 497 -2.41 13.80 -14.84
N ALA A 498 -1.93 12.55 -14.85
CA ALA A 498 -2.79 11.37 -14.87
C ALA A 498 -3.59 11.20 -13.57
N LEU A 499 -3.02 11.60 -12.42
CA LEU A 499 -3.67 11.62 -11.10
C LEU A 499 -4.68 12.77 -10.91
N GLU A 500 -4.53 13.87 -11.65
CA GLU A 500 -5.43 15.02 -11.57
C GLU A 500 -6.85 14.71 -12.08
N GLY A 501 -7.00 13.79 -13.03
CA GLY A 501 -8.30 13.41 -13.59
C GLY A 501 -8.19 12.78 -14.99
N GLY A 502 -9.33 12.66 -15.68
CA GLY A 502 -9.39 12.10 -17.03
C GLY A 502 -9.50 10.57 -17.01
N LEU A 503 -8.91 9.92 -18.02
CA LEU A 503 -9.12 8.51 -18.31
C LEU A 503 -8.82 7.58 -17.13
N ALA A 504 -7.63 7.69 -16.52
CA ALA A 504 -7.22 6.78 -15.43
C ALA A 504 -8.19 6.86 -14.24
N VAL A 505 -8.55 8.08 -13.83
CA VAL A 505 -9.49 8.30 -12.73
C VAL A 505 -10.90 7.86 -13.08
N ASP A 506 -11.39 8.10 -14.31
CA ASP A 506 -12.74 7.63 -14.73
C ASP A 506 -12.82 6.11 -14.77
N THR A 507 -11.78 5.46 -15.30
CA THR A 507 -11.68 4.00 -15.34
C THR A 507 -11.63 3.42 -13.93
N ALA A 508 -10.85 4.00 -13.01
CA ALA A 508 -10.86 3.61 -11.60
C ALA A 508 -12.27 3.77 -10.98
N LEU A 509 -12.93 4.91 -11.23
CA LEU A 509 -14.26 5.19 -10.71
C LEU A 509 -15.30 4.18 -11.20
N PHE A 510 -15.39 3.93 -12.49
CA PHE A 510 -16.52 3.14 -13.02
C PHE A 510 -16.17 1.69 -13.31
N ASP A 511 -14.99 1.42 -13.83
CA ASP A 511 -14.60 0.09 -14.29
C ASP A 511 -13.90 -0.72 -13.18
N SER A 512 -13.29 -0.06 -12.19
CA SER A 512 -12.88 -0.66 -10.90
C SER A 512 -13.93 -0.50 -9.78
N ASN A 513 -15.15 -0.06 -10.11
CA ASN A 513 -16.31 0.05 -9.20
C ASN A 513 -16.16 1.03 -7.99
N ILE A 514 -15.14 1.88 -7.93
CA ILE A 514 -14.97 2.84 -6.82
C ILE A 514 -16.16 3.81 -6.70
N PHE A 515 -16.76 4.21 -7.81
CA PHE A 515 -17.96 5.05 -7.84
C PHE A 515 -19.19 4.34 -7.24
N GLY A 516 -19.31 3.02 -7.46
CA GLY A 516 -20.33 2.20 -6.81
C GLY A 516 -20.19 2.23 -5.30
N VAL A 517 -18.96 2.02 -4.82
CA VAL A 517 -18.63 2.08 -3.39
C VAL A 517 -18.85 3.49 -2.81
N PHE A 518 -18.52 4.55 -3.55
CA PHE A 518 -18.83 5.93 -3.18
C PHE A 518 -20.34 6.13 -2.98
N VAL A 519 -21.18 5.69 -3.92
CA VAL A 519 -22.63 5.82 -3.82
C VAL A 519 -23.20 5.03 -2.63
N GLU A 520 -22.67 3.84 -2.38
CA GLU A 520 -23.07 3.02 -1.23
C GLU A 520 -22.69 3.69 0.10
N ARG A 521 -21.43 4.13 0.25
CA ARG A 521 -20.90 4.67 1.51
C ARG A 521 -21.32 6.11 1.79
N ARG A 522 -21.48 6.95 0.76
CA ARG A 522 -21.79 8.38 0.89
C ARG A 522 -23.24 8.73 0.55
N GLY A 523 -23.99 7.81 -0.06
CA GLY A 523 -25.34 8.10 -0.57
C GLY A 523 -26.31 8.68 0.46
N GLU A 524 -26.22 8.26 1.73
CA GLU A 524 -27.06 8.81 2.82
C GLU A 524 -26.78 10.29 3.15
N LEU A 525 -25.59 10.79 2.78
CA LEU A 525 -25.22 12.19 2.95
C LEU A 525 -25.62 13.06 1.75
N LEU A 526 -25.61 12.49 0.55
CA LEU A 526 -25.83 13.25 -0.67
C LEU A 526 -27.22 13.90 -0.68
N PRO A 527 -27.35 15.13 -1.21
CA PRO A 527 -28.66 15.69 -1.58
C PRO A 527 -29.45 14.71 -2.46
N ALA A 528 -30.76 14.62 -2.26
CA ALA A 528 -31.59 13.57 -2.90
C ALA A 528 -31.52 13.59 -4.44
N ASP A 529 -31.37 14.77 -5.04
CA ASP A 529 -31.23 14.93 -6.49
C ASP A 529 -29.83 14.52 -6.99
N GLU A 530 -28.78 14.73 -6.20
CA GLU A 530 -27.43 14.23 -6.47
C GLU A 530 -27.35 12.71 -6.31
N LEU A 531 -28.00 12.13 -5.31
CA LEU A 531 -28.08 10.67 -5.15
C LEU A 531 -28.80 10.02 -6.33
N GLU A 532 -29.94 10.58 -6.76
CA GLU A 532 -30.66 10.09 -7.94
C GLU A 532 -29.77 10.16 -9.20
N LEU A 533 -29.03 11.26 -9.36
CA LEU A 533 -28.09 11.42 -10.46
C LEU A 533 -26.94 10.40 -10.41
N ALA A 534 -26.35 10.17 -9.24
CA ALA A 534 -25.29 9.19 -9.06
C ALA A 534 -25.76 7.77 -9.38
N GLN A 535 -26.98 7.41 -8.95
CA GLN A 535 -27.59 6.12 -9.29
C GLN A 535 -27.83 5.95 -10.80
N GLN A 536 -28.13 7.04 -11.52
CA GLN A 536 -28.21 7.01 -12.98
C GLN A 536 -26.84 6.77 -13.61
N TRP A 537 -25.80 7.45 -13.12
CA TRP A 537 -24.43 7.31 -13.66
C TRP A 537 -23.89 5.88 -13.54
N LEU A 538 -24.24 5.14 -12.48
CA LEU A 538 -23.88 3.72 -12.33
C LEU A 538 -24.37 2.82 -13.47
N GLN A 539 -25.35 3.27 -14.25
CA GLN A 539 -25.93 2.50 -15.36
C GLN A 539 -25.37 2.92 -16.73
N VAL A 540 -24.42 3.85 -16.77
CA VAL A 540 -23.88 4.40 -18.02
C VAL A 540 -22.49 3.81 -18.27
N PRO A 541 -22.34 2.87 -19.21
CA PRO A 541 -21.03 2.36 -19.60
C PRO A 541 -20.25 3.39 -20.43
N GLN A 542 -18.94 3.22 -20.50
CA GLN A 542 -18.12 3.90 -21.50
C GLN A 542 -18.46 3.36 -22.90
N SER A 543 -18.42 4.22 -23.91
CA SER A 543 -18.77 3.84 -25.28
C SER A 543 -17.93 4.60 -26.31
N VAL A 544 -18.04 4.15 -27.55
CA VAL A 544 -17.42 4.79 -28.71
C VAL A 544 -18.47 5.64 -29.43
N TYR A 545 -18.11 6.88 -29.76
CA TYR A 545 -18.97 7.85 -30.40
C TYR A 545 -18.35 8.40 -31.67
N GLU A 546 -19.18 8.69 -32.67
CA GLU A 546 -18.84 9.55 -33.80
C GLU A 546 -19.26 10.99 -33.49
N VAL A 547 -18.34 11.94 -33.67
CA VAL A 547 -18.65 13.38 -33.63
C VAL A 547 -19.43 13.74 -34.88
N THR A 548 -20.67 14.18 -34.73
CA THR A 548 -21.54 14.51 -35.90
C THR A 548 -21.65 16.00 -36.16
N ALA A 549 -21.48 16.82 -35.13
CA ALA A 549 -21.49 18.28 -35.22
C ALA A 549 -20.70 18.92 -34.07
N THR A 550 -20.20 20.14 -34.29
CA THR A 550 -19.55 20.94 -33.24
C THR A 550 -20.08 22.38 -33.23
N VAL A 551 -20.16 22.95 -32.03
CA VAL A 551 -20.37 24.37 -31.77
C VAL A 551 -19.10 24.88 -31.07
N PRO A 552 -18.16 25.50 -31.81
CA PRO A 552 -16.83 25.81 -31.30
C PRO A 552 -16.84 26.58 -29.98
N GLY A 553 -16.08 26.09 -29.00
CA GLY A 553 -15.95 26.65 -27.66
C GLY A 553 -17.17 26.45 -26.78
N THR A 554 -18.08 25.52 -27.11
CA THR A 554 -19.33 25.31 -26.36
C THR A 554 -19.70 23.84 -26.25
N SER A 555 -19.92 23.14 -27.38
CA SER A 555 -20.49 21.79 -27.34
C SER A 555 -20.20 21.00 -28.61
N LEU A 556 -20.42 19.69 -28.56
CA LEU A 556 -20.40 18.78 -29.70
C LEU A 556 -21.53 17.75 -29.60
N THR A 557 -21.97 17.24 -30.75
CA THR A 557 -22.99 16.19 -30.82
C THR A 557 -22.29 14.85 -31.07
N LEU A 558 -22.40 13.94 -30.09
CA LEU A 558 -21.82 12.60 -30.11
C LEU A 558 -22.90 11.57 -30.46
N SER A 559 -22.70 10.79 -31.52
CA SER A 559 -23.57 9.66 -31.87
C SER A 559 -22.91 8.35 -31.48
N ASP A 560 -23.53 7.59 -30.57
CA ASP A 560 -23.03 6.29 -30.14
C ASP A 560 -22.97 5.34 -31.35
N VAL A 561 -21.82 4.73 -31.60
CA VAL A 561 -21.60 3.94 -32.83
C VAL A 561 -22.35 2.60 -32.82
N ARG A 562 -22.79 2.12 -31.65
CA ARG A 562 -23.52 0.85 -31.49
C ARG A 562 -25.01 1.07 -31.60
N SER A 563 -25.53 2.06 -30.87
CA SER A 563 -26.96 2.32 -30.74
C SER A 563 -27.50 3.38 -31.70
N GLY A 564 -26.64 4.26 -32.22
CA GLY A 564 -27.02 5.41 -33.03
C GLY A 564 -27.72 6.53 -32.26
N VAL A 565 -27.74 6.46 -30.92
CA VAL A 565 -28.31 7.52 -30.07
C VAL A 565 -27.36 8.71 -30.05
N ALA A 566 -27.88 9.90 -30.31
CA ALA A 566 -27.12 11.15 -30.31
C ALA A 566 -27.30 11.91 -29.00
N HIS A 567 -26.20 12.47 -28.50
CA HIS A 567 -26.13 13.28 -27.29
C HIS A 567 -25.47 14.64 -27.60
N ASP A 568 -26.07 15.73 -27.15
CA ASP A 568 -25.43 17.04 -27.16
C ASP A 568 -24.62 17.20 -25.87
N VAL A 569 -23.29 17.26 -26.01
CA VAL A 569 -22.32 17.23 -24.92
C VAL A 569 -21.65 18.59 -24.77
N ALA A 570 -21.65 19.14 -23.56
CA ALA A 570 -20.99 20.38 -23.22
C ALA A 570 -19.51 20.12 -22.87
N ASP A 571 -18.64 20.30 -23.88
CA ASP A 571 -17.19 20.12 -23.78
C ASP A 571 -16.47 21.17 -24.65
N GLU A 572 -15.73 22.06 -24.01
CA GLU A 572 -15.01 23.15 -24.68
C GLU A 572 -13.84 22.60 -25.51
N TRP A 573 -13.03 21.71 -24.92
CA TRP A 573 -11.84 21.15 -25.58
C TRP A 573 -12.24 20.34 -26.81
N GLY A 574 -13.20 19.43 -26.68
CA GLY A 574 -13.69 18.59 -27.76
C GLY A 574 -14.28 19.43 -28.90
N SER A 575 -15.05 20.48 -28.57
CA SER A 575 -15.66 21.36 -29.58
C SER A 575 -14.65 22.19 -30.38
N LEU A 576 -13.44 22.40 -29.83
CA LEU A 576 -12.36 23.17 -30.47
C LEU A 576 -11.36 22.27 -31.21
N ASN A 577 -11.18 21.03 -30.78
CA ASN A 577 -10.13 20.14 -31.26
C ASN A 577 -10.62 18.96 -32.10
N LEU A 578 -11.93 18.67 -32.12
CA LEU A 578 -12.51 17.56 -32.88
C LEU A 578 -13.35 18.07 -34.05
N GLU A 579 -13.37 17.30 -35.13
CA GLU A 579 -14.16 17.59 -36.33
C GLU A 579 -15.28 16.57 -36.51
N ALA A 580 -16.31 16.93 -37.28
CA ALA A 580 -17.34 15.96 -37.65
C ALA A 580 -16.73 14.78 -38.42
N GLY A 581 -17.06 13.56 -38.00
CA GLY A 581 -16.48 12.29 -38.48
C GLY A 581 -15.36 11.74 -37.59
N SER A 582 -14.85 12.50 -36.61
CA SER A 582 -13.92 11.98 -35.60
C SER A 582 -14.57 10.89 -34.76
N LEU A 583 -13.81 9.87 -34.38
CA LEU A 583 -14.21 8.85 -33.41
C LEU A 583 -13.58 9.15 -32.06
N VAL A 584 -14.35 8.96 -31.00
CA VAL A 584 -13.91 9.16 -29.62
C VAL A 584 -14.43 8.05 -28.71
N CYS A 585 -13.69 7.72 -27.68
CA CYS A 585 -14.14 6.95 -26.53
C CYS A 585 -14.43 7.91 -25.38
N ALA A 586 -15.61 7.80 -24.77
CA ALA A 586 -15.98 8.62 -23.62
C ALA A 586 -17.10 7.98 -22.80
N ARG A 587 -17.28 8.45 -21.58
CA ARG A 587 -18.48 8.18 -20.76
C ARG A 587 -19.35 9.43 -20.74
N VAL A 588 -20.50 9.37 -21.42
CA VAL A 588 -21.39 10.53 -21.59
C VAL A 588 -22.44 10.53 -20.48
N LEU A 589 -22.19 11.31 -19.43
CA LEU A 589 -22.99 11.39 -18.21
C LEU A 589 -23.95 12.59 -18.25
N SER A 590 -25.13 12.45 -17.65
CA SER A 590 -26.04 13.58 -17.46
C SER A 590 -25.50 14.53 -16.38
N ALA A 591 -25.60 15.83 -16.62
CA ALA A 591 -25.20 16.87 -15.67
C ALA A 591 -26.30 17.93 -15.57
N GLY A 592 -27.48 17.49 -15.13
CA GLY A 592 -28.68 18.34 -15.10
C GLY A 592 -29.26 18.59 -16.48
N SER A 593 -29.16 19.82 -16.99
CA SER A 593 -29.74 20.19 -18.28
C SER A 593 -28.87 19.83 -19.50
N ALA A 594 -27.61 19.46 -19.27
CA ALA A 594 -26.63 19.10 -20.30
C ALA A 594 -26.10 17.67 -20.11
N MET A 595 -25.44 17.13 -21.15
CA MET A 595 -24.59 15.94 -21.04
C MET A 595 -23.12 16.37 -20.99
N ARG A 596 -22.26 15.62 -20.30
CA ARG A 596 -20.83 15.91 -20.14
C ARG A 596 -19.98 14.65 -20.18
N THR A 597 -18.69 14.85 -20.43
CA THR A 597 -17.63 13.84 -20.45
C THR A 597 -16.62 14.18 -19.36
N PHE A 598 -16.92 13.82 -18.12
CA PHE A 598 -16.10 14.17 -16.96
C PHE A 598 -14.73 13.49 -16.97
N GLY A 599 -14.72 12.19 -17.30
CA GLY A 599 -13.51 11.37 -17.48
C GLY A 599 -12.67 11.70 -18.70
N GLY A 600 -13.00 12.78 -19.42
CA GLY A 600 -12.35 13.16 -20.66
C GLY A 600 -12.99 12.53 -21.90
N ILE A 601 -12.40 12.89 -23.03
CA ILE A 601 -12.83 12.49 -24.37
C ILE A 601 -11.59 12.02 -25.14
N GLU A 602 -11.49 10.72 -25.37
CA GLU A 602 -10.30 10.07 -25.92
C GLU A 602 -10.45 9.86 -27.43
N PRO A 603 -9.75 10.59 -28.31
CA PRO A 603 -9.82 10.37 -29.74
C PRO A 603 -9.23 9.00 -30.11
N ILE A 604 -9.92 8.27 -30.99
CA ILE A 604 -9.48 6.97 -31.50
C ILE A 604 -9.44 6.95 -33.02
N THR A 605 -8.65 6.04 -33.59
CA THR A 605 -8.64 5.85 -35.04
C THR A 605 -9.75 4.90 -35.49
N ALA A 606 -10.07 4.92 -36.79
CA ALA A 606 -11.02 3.96 -37.36
C ALA A 606 -10.52 2.51 -37.29
N ALA A 607 -9.21 2.28 -37.20
CA ALA A 607 -8.63 0.93 -37.05
C ALA A 607 -8.85 0.37 -35.64
N ASP A 608 -8.84 1.24 -34.64
CA ASP A 608 -8.96 0.86 -33.23
C ASP A 608 -10.40 0.59 -32.80
N LYS A 609 -11.37 1.14 -33.54
CA LYS A 609 -12.81 1.11 -33.23
C LYS A 609 -13.31 -0.29 -32.85
N ASP A 610 -13.10 -1.29 -33.71
CA ASP A 610 -13.69 -2.62 -33.50
C ASP A 610 -12.99 -3.35 -32.34
N GLY A 611 -11.68 -3.12 -32.15
CA GLY A 611 -10.91 -3.65 -31.03
C GLY A 611 -11.35 -3.08 -29.69
N LEU A 612 -11.52 -1.76 -29.62
CA LEU A 612 -12.01 -1.08 -28.41
C LEU A 612 -13.45 -1.48 -28.08
N ILE A 613 -14.32 -1.63 -29.08
CA ILE A 613 -15.68 -2.14 -28.87
C ILE A 613 -15.64 -3.56 -28.27
N ALA A 614 -14.75 -4.42 -28.76
CA ALA A 614 -14.60 -5.77 -28.21
C ALA A 614 -14.12 -5.76 -26.75
N LEU A 615 -13.18 -4.86 -26.39
CA LEU A 615 -12.74 -4.66 -25.01
C LEU A 615 -13.91 -4.18 -24.13
N LEU A 616 -14.63 -3.14 -24.55
CA LEU A 616 -15.75 -2.58 -23.79
C LEU A 616 -16.95 -3.53 -23.63
N ASP A 617 -17.11 -4.52 -24.52
CA ASP A 617 -18.20 -5.51 -24.46
C ASP A 617 -17.82 -6.78 -23.67
N SER A 618 -16.54 -6.97 -23.38
CA SER A 618 -16.04 -8.15 -22.69
C SER A 618 -16.12 -7.97 -21.16
N PRO A 619 -16.77 -8.89 -20.43
CA PRO A 619 -16.81 -8.86 -18.97
C PRO A 619 -15.48 -9.25 -18.32
N GLU A 620 -14.56 -9.84 -19.09
CA GLU A 620 -13.21 -10.24 -18.65
C GLU A 620 -12.19 -9.12 -18.88
N THR A 621 -12.64 -7.94 -19.32
CA THR A 621 -11.74 -6.81 -19.56
C THR A 621 -11.34 -6.19 -18.24
N GLU A 622 -10.04 -6.22 -17.97
CA GLU A 622 -9.48 -5.58 -16.79
C GLU A 622 -9.31 -4.07 -17.02
N PRO A 623 -9.50 -3.23 -15.99
CA PRO A 623 -9.41 -1.76 -16.11
C PRO A 623 -8.11 -1.26 -16.77
N TRP A 624 -6.98 -1.89 -16.45
CA TRP A 624 -5.68 -1.53 -17.00
C TRP A 624 -5.60 -1.70 -18.52
N GLN A 625 -6.35 -2.65 -19.10
CA GLN A 625 -6.36 -2.89 -20.55
C GLN A 625 -7.03 -1.74 -21.30
N LEU A 626 -8.05 -1.12 -20.70
CA LEU A 626 -8.72 0.05 -21.28
C LEU A 626 -7.79 1.26 -21.28
N VAL A 627 -7.10 1.50 -20.16
CA VAL A 627 -6.13 2.59 -20.05
C VAL A 627 -4.99 2.39 -21.04
N GLU A 628 -4.39 1.21 -21.08
CA GLU A 628 -3.28 0.90 -21.99
C GLU A 628 -3.68 1.09 -23.46
N PHE A 629 -4.83 0.52 -23.86
CA PHE A 629 -5.31 0.61 -25.25
C PHE A 629 -5.54 2.06 -25.69
N LEU A 630 -6.13 2.89 -24.83
CA LEU A 630 -6.43 4.30 -25.14
C LEU A 630 -5.20 5.21 -25.00
N SER A 631 -4.14 4.73 -24.34
CA SER A 631 -2.87 5.44 -24.14
C SER A 631 -1.86 5.18 -25.25
N ALA A 632 -1.91 4.01 -25.89
CA ALA A 632 -0.99 3.61 -26.95
C ALA A 632 -0.90 4.60 -28.13
N ARG A 633 -1.88 5.50 -28.29
CA ARG A 633 -1.87 6.56 -29.32
C ARG A 633 -0.81 7.65 -29.12
N PHE A 634 -0.20 7.72 -27.93
CA PHE A 634 0.84 8.69 -27.61
C PHE A 634 2.26 8.15 -27.82
N ALA A 635 2.41 6.83 -28.02
CA ALA A 635 3.67 6.15 -28.28
C ALA A 635 4.21 6.34 -29.72
#